data_AF-A0A4R9QEK4-F1
#
_entry.id   AF-A0A4R9QEK4-F1
#
_cell.length_a   1.000
_cell.length_b   1.000
_cell.length_c   1.000
_cell.angle_alpha   90.00
_cell.angle_beta   90.00
_cell.angle_gamma   90.00
#
_symmetry.space_group_name_H-M   'P 1'
#
loop_
_entity.id
_entity.type
_entity.pdbx_description
1 polymer ?
#
loop_
_entity_poly.entity_id
_entity_poly.type
_entity_poly.pdbx_seq_one_letter_code
_entity_poly.pdbx_strand_id
1 'polypeptide(L)'
;MGLFDNAVPGGNITKPLMIALGALLVGKMLSGRSEEPAAPQAPAPTPADTGASADGGLLGGLGGLLDKLKDAGQGNVADSWVGTGQNQPINPGDLGSALGPAVIREIAQRAGMNEQELLQQLSTALPGIVDKLTPNGQIPQNHQVASAFNS
;
A
#
# COMPACT_ATOMS: atom_id res chain seq x y z
N MET A 1 29.00 0.15 -49.11
CA MET A 1 30.29 0.75 -48.69
C MET A 1 29.98 2.02 -47.92
N GLY A 2 30.12 1.97 -46.60
CA GLY A 2 29.87 3.04 -45.63
C GLY A 2 30.06 2.48 -44.22
N LEU A 3 31.24 1.91 -44.00
CA LEU A 3 31.68 1.13 -42.85
C LEU A 3 32.91 1.80 -42.24
N PHE A 4 32.79 3.07 -41.84
CA PHE A 4 33.85 3.81 -41.13
C PHE A 4 33.22 4.98 -40.36
N ASP A 5 32.78 4.75 -39.13
CA ASP A 5 32.87 5.79 -38.09
C ASP A 5 33.49 5.12 -36.86
N ASN A 6 34.82 5.18 -36.86
CA ASN A 6 35.70 4.68 -35.82
C ASN A 6 36.61 5.86 -35.49
N ALA A 7 36.20 6.68 -34.52
CA ALA A 7 37.11 7.47 -33.73
C ALA A 7 37.19 6.84 -32.34
N VAL A 8 38.38 6.31 -32.07
CA VAL A 8 38.79 5.44 -30.95
C VAL A 8 39.24 6.33 -29.75
N PRO A 9 40.11 5.88 -28.83
CA PRO A 9 39.92 5.43 -27.45
C PRO A 9 40.40 6.42 -26.35
N GLY A 10 40.09 6.10 -25.08
CA GLY A 10 41.07 6.24 -23.99
C GLY A 10 40.81 7.29 -22.88
N GLY A 11 40.69 6.79 -21.64
CA GLY A 11 41.53 7.21 -20.51
C GLY A 11 41.15 8.46 -19.69
N ASN A 12 40.93 8.23 -18.38
CA ASN A 12 40.94 9.17 -17.23
C ASN A 12 39.95 10.34 -17.26
N ILE A 13 38.87 10.35 -16.47
CA ILE A 13 38.80 10.21 -15.00
C ILE A 13 39.95 10.90 -14.26
N THR A 14 40.05 12.23 -14.33
CA THR A 14 40.72 12.98 -13.26
C THR A 14 40.03 14.33 -13.04
N LYS A 15 39.16 14.34 -12.03
CA LYS A 15 38.39 15.46 -11.42
C LYS A 15 39.34 16.49 -10.77
N PRO A 16 38.93 17.77 -10.48
CA PRO A 16 37.81 18.06 -9.56
C PRO A 16 37.13 19.43 -9.73
N LEU A 17 35.91 19.50 -10.25
CA LEU A 17 34.97 20.61 -10.03
C LEU A 17 33.63 20.20 -10.68
N MET A 18 32.65 19.63 -9.96
CA MET A 18 31.78 20.28 -8.99
C MET A 18 30.56 20.96 -9.64
N ILE A 19 29.40 20.56 -9.08
CA ILE A 19 28.21 21.39 -8.88
C ILE A 19 27.46 21.68 -10.19
N ALA A 20 26.42 20.96 -10.58
CA ALA A 20 25.12 21.15 -9.93
C ALA A 20 24.05 20.10 -10.31
N LEU A 21 24.37 19.01 -11.02
CA LEU A 21 23.34 18.12 -11.60
C LEU A 21 23.42 16.64 -11.16
N GLY A 22 24.06 16.36 -10.02
CA GLY A 22 24.26 14.99 -9.49
C GLY A 22 23.92 14.76 -8.02
N ALA A 23 23.20 15.69 -7.36
CA ALA A 23 23.02 15.69 -5.91
C ALA A 23 21.66 15.16 -5.38
N LEU A 24 20.87 14.41 -6.15
CA LEU A 24 19.64 13.79 -5.62
C LEU A 24 19.25 12.47 -6.32
N LEU A 25 20.18 11.50 -6.45
CA LEU A 25 19.82 10.18 -7.00
C LEU A 25 20.55 8.94 -6.45
N VAL A 26 21.55 9.00 -5.57
CA VAL A 26 22.15 7.76 -5.01
C VAL A 26 22.61 7.99 -3.57
N GLY A 27 21.82 7.49 -2.61
CA GLY A 27 22.06 7.71 -1.18
C GLY A 27 21.80 6.52 -0.27
N LYS A 28 21.73 5.28 -0.77
CA LYS A 28 21.77 4.09 0.09
C LYS A 28 22.07 2.77 -0.65
N MET A 29 23.27 2.63 -1.21
CA MET A 29 23.94 1.32 -1.35
C MET A 29 25.43 1.57 -1.56
N LEU A 30 26.25 0.69 -0.97
CA LEU A 30 27.70 0.59 -1.11
C LEU A 30 28.57 1.38 -0.12
N SER A 31 28.48 0.99 1.15
CA SER A 31 29.72 0.89 1.94
C SER A 31 29.59 -0.15 3.03
N GLY A 32 30.42 -1.19 2.93
CA GLY A 32 30.74 -2.10 4.03
C GLY A 32 30.16 -3.50 3.91
N ARG A 33 30.87 -4.41 3.22
CA ARG A 33 31.54 -5.56 3.85
C ARG A 33 32.27 -6.38 2.78
N SER A 34 33.53 -6.63 3.04
CA SER A 34 34.48 -7.47 2.34
C SER A 34 33.90 -8.85 1.95
N GLU A 35 34.15 -9.28 0.71
CA GLU A 35 34.15 -10.69 0.34
C GLU A 35 35.40 -11.36 0.94
N GLU A 36 35.24 -11.98 2.11
CA GLU A 36 36.15 -12.98 2.68
C GLU A 36 35.71 -14.39 2.24
N PRO A 37 36.64 -15.30 1.88
CA PRO A 37 36.30 -16.65 1.44
C PRO A 37 36.00 -17.61 2.61
N ALA A 38 34.93 -18.41 2.43
CA ALA A 38 34.60 -19.69 3.09
C ALA A 38 34.30 -19.74 4.62
N ALA A 39 33.00 -19.69 4.97
CA ALA A 39 32.37 -20.49 6.04
C ALA A 39 30.84 -20.55 5.80
N PRO A 40 30.14 -21.68 6.00
CA PRO A 40 28.69 -21.77 5.78
C PRO A 40 27.94 -21.07 6.91
N GLN A 41 27.37 -19.89 6.64
CA GLN A 41 26.58 -19.13 7.60
C GLN A 41 25.17 -18.87 7.04
N ALA A 42 24.18 -19.26 7.83
CA ALA A 42 22.76 -19.36 7.55
C ALA A 42 22.09 -18.03 7.11
N PRO A 43 20.97 -18.09 6.36
CA PRO A 43 20.24 -16.90 5.93
C PRO A 43 19.59 -16.18 7.12
N ALA A 44 20.01 -14.94 7.38
CA ALA A 44 19.35 -14.02 8.28
C ALA A 44 18.16 -13.33 7.56
N PRO A 45 17.08 -12.98 8.29
CA PRO A 45 15.79 -12.60 7.72
C PRO A 45 15.83 -11.20 7.09
N THR A 46 15.25 -11.10 5.89
CA THR A 46 14.98 -9.83 5.21
C THR A 46 14.05 -8.95 6.04
N PRO A 47 14.33 -7.65 6.18
CA PRO A 47 13.42 -6.69 6.81
C PRO A 47 12.12 -6.61 6.03
N ALA A 48 11.00 -6.74 6.74
CA ALA A 48 9.66 -6.54 6.23
C ALA A 48 9.54 -5.15 5.60
N ASP A 49 9.38 -5.15 4.28
CA ASP A 49 8.88 -4.02 3.50
C ASP A 49 7.53 -3.60 4.07
N THR A 50 7.54 -2.42 4.69
CA THR A 50 6.33 -1.70 5.06
C THR A 50 5.74 -1.17 3.75
N GLY A 51 4.87 -1.96 3.14
CA GLY A 51 4.04 -1.59 1.98
C GLY A 51 3.07 -0.45 2.29
N ALA A 52 3.61 0.74 2.56
CA ALA A 52 2.88 1.99 2.67
C ALA A 52 2.98 2.73 1.33
N SER A 53 2.16 2.31 0.38
CA SER A 53 1.75 3.03 -0.83
C SER A 53 0.48 2.33 -1.32
N ALA A 54 -0.64 2.34 -0.58
CA ALA A 54 -1.39 3.50 -0.08
C ALA A 54 -1.97 4.41 -1.19
N ASP A 55 -2.45 3.82 -2.28
CA ASP A 55 -3.58 4.41 -3.02
C ASP A 55 -4.86 4.08 -2.24
N GLY A 56 -5.08 4.83 -1.16
CA GLY A 56 -6.12 4.51 -0.18
C GLY A 56 -6.41 5.75 0.64
N GLY A 57 -7.16 6.69 0.05
CA GLY A 57 -7.46 8.00 0.62
C GLY A 57 -7.93 7.93 2.08
N LEU A 58 -7.60 8.97 2.87
CA LEU A 58 -7.95 9.31 4.27
C LEU A 58 -7.96 8.21 5.36
N LEU A 59 -8.28 6.97 5.03
CA LEU A 59 -8.37 5.80 5.91
C LEU A 59 -7.37 4.70 5.55
N GLY A 60 -6.46 4.91 4.58
CA GLY A 60 -5.54 3.85 4.13
C GLY A 60 -6.21 2.77 3.28
N GLY A 61 -7.33 3.11 2.62
CA GLY A 61 -8.10 2.18 1.78
C GLY A 61 -8.93 1.17 2.58
N LEU A 62 -9.36 0.09 1.92
CA LEU A 62 -10.20 -0.96 2.51
C LEU A 62 -9.51 -1.64 3.70
N GLY A 63 -8.19 -1.85 3.62
CA GLY A 63 -7.39 -2.41 4.70
C GLY A 63 -7.43 -1.57 5.99
N GLY A 64 -7.26 -0.26 5.88
CA GLY A 64 -7.30 0.61 7.07
C GLY A 64 -8.71 0.85 7.61
N LEU A 65 -9.76 0.71 6.77
CA LEU A 65 -11.13 0.65 7.27
C LEU A 65 -11.37 -0.61 8.11
N LEU A 66 -10.94 -1.78 7.64
CA LEU A 66 -11.07 -3.04 8.40
C LEU A 66 -10.26 -3.00 9.70
N ASP A 67 -9.09 -2.39 9.68
CA ASP A 67 -8.26 -2.19 10.88
C ASP A 67 -8.99 -1.35 11.94
N LYS A 68 -9.60 -0.24 11.52
CA LYS A 68 -10.44 0.60 12.41
C LYS A 68 -11.62 -0.16 13.00
N LEU A 69 -12.29 -1.01 12.22
CA LEU A 69 -13.36 -1.85 12.73
C LEU A 69 -12.83 -2.86 13.76
N LYS A 70 -11.68 -3.47 13.48
CA LYS A 70 -11.02 -4.39 14.43
C LYS A 70 -10.65 -3.69 15.73
N ASP A 71 -10.09 -2.48 15.66
CA ASP A 71 -9.73 -1.65 16.82
C ASP A 71 -10.95 -1.30 17.68
N ALA A 72 -12.10 -1.03 17.05
CA ALA A 72 -13.37 -0.80 17.73
C ALA A 72 -14.07 -2.05 18.26
N GLY A 73 -13.44 -3.23 18.19
CA GLY A 73 -14.01 -4.50 18.64
C GLY A 73 -14.95 -5.16 17.63
N GLN A 74 -15.10 -4.59 16.43
CA GLN A 74 -15.93 -5.12 15.34
C GLN A 74 -15.13 -6.03 14.38
N GLY A 75 -14.14 -6.73 14.91
CA GLY A 75 -13.26 -7.60 14.11
C GLY A 75 -13.99 -8.76 13.44
N ASN A 76 -14.96 -9.37 14.12
CA ASN A 76 -15.78 -10.45 13.54
C ASN A 76 -16.65 -9.98 12.37
N VAL A 77 -17.16 -8.75 12.45
CA VAL A 77 -17.96 -8.13 11.39
C VAL A 77 -17.06 -7.82 10.19
N ALA A 78 -15.90 -7.21 10.44
CA ALA A 78 -14.89 -6.93 9.42
C ALA A 78 -14.44 -8.20 8.69
N ASP A 79 -14.16 -9.29 9.42
CA ASP A 79 -13.72 -10.57 8.85
C ASP A 79 -14.82 -11.22 7.99
N SER A 80 -16.08 -11.10 8.44
CA SER A 80 -17.25 -11.59 7.71
C SER A 80 -17.53 -10.85 6.39
N TRP A 81 -17.04 -9.62 6.25
CA TRP A 81 -17.13 -8.87 4.99
C TRP A 81 -16.02 -9.25 4.02
N VAL A 82 -14.84 -9.59 4.54
CA VAL A 82 -13.71 -10.01 3.72
C VAL A 82 -13.89 -11.45 3.25
N GLY A 83 -14.44 -12.31 4.11
CA GLY A 83 -14.67 -13.72 3.82
C GLY A 83 -15.79 -13.98 2.81
N THR A 84 -15.86 -15.21 2.31
CA THR A 84 -16.86 -15.66 1.33
C THR A 84 -18.21 -16.06 1.95
N GLY A 85 -18.42 -15.72 3.23
CA GLY A 85 -19.61 -16.08 4.01
C GLY A 85 -20.72 -15.05 3.88
N GLN A 86 -21.79 -15.20 4.66
CA GLN A 86 -22.77 -14.11 4.81
C GLN A 86 -22.10 -12.91 5.47
N ASN A 87 -22.30 -11.71 4.92
CA ASN A 87 -21.80 -10.49 5.52
C ASN A 87 -22.66 -10.12 6.74
N GLN A 88 -22.02 -9.95 7.90
CA GLN A 88 -22.72 -9.53 9.10
C GLN A 88 -23.16 -8.07 9.00
N PRO A 89 -24.39 -7.74 9.45
CA PRO A 89 -24.81 -6.36 9.57
C PRO A 89 -23.99 -5.65 10.65
N ILE A 90 -23.73 -4.36 10.45
CA ILE A 90 -23.14 -3.48 11.47
C ILE A 90 -24.16 -2.43 11.86
N ASN A 91 -24.18 -2.05 13.13
CA ASN A 91 -25.02 -0.95 13.59
C ASN A 91 -24.36 0.38 13.21
N PRO A 92 -25.10 1.42 12.78
CA PRO A 92 -24.53 2.73 12.44
C PRO A 92 -23.73 3.38 13.59
N GLY A 93 -24.10 3.13 14.85
CA GLY A 93 -23.35 3.62 16.01
C GLY A 93 -21.99 2.95 16.18
N ASP A 94 -21.90 1.64 15.94
CA ASP A 94 -20.66 0.87 15.97
C ASP A 94 -19.73 1.26 14.82
N LEU A 95 -20.30 1.42 13.62
CA LEU A 95 -19.57 1.91 12.45
C LEU A 95 -19.03 3.33 12.68
N GLY A 96 -19.83 4.20 13.30
CA GLY A 96 -19.41 5.55 13.65
C GLY A 96 -18.30 5.57 14.69
N SER A 97 -18.36 4.66 15.67
CA SER A 97 -17.32 4.52 16.69
C SER A 97 -16.00 4.04 16.09
N ALA A 98 -16.05 3.11 15.13
CA ALA A 98 -14.89 2.59 14.41
C ALA A 98 -14.22 3.63 13.50
N LEU A 99 -15.00 4.33 12.68
CA LEU A 99 -14.47 5.33 11.75
C LEU A 99 -14.00 6.59 12.47
N GLY A 100 -14.69 6.95 13.55
CA GLY A 100 -14.46 8.16 14.33
C GLY A 100 -15.14 9.39 13.72
N PRO A 101 -15.47 10.38 14.57
CA PRO A 101 -16.28 11.54 14.17
C PRO A 101 -15.60 12.41 13.11
N ALA A 102 -14.27 12.50 13.10
CA ALA A 102 -13.54 13.31 12.12
C ALA A 102 -13.76 12.80 10.68
N VAL A 103 -13.69 11.48 10.49
CA VAL A 103 -13.85 10.81 9.20
C VAL A 103 -15.29 10.93 8.73
N ILE A 104 -16.24 10.66 9.62
CA ILE A 104 -17.68 10.73 9.30
C ILE A 104 -18.05 12.13 8.85
N ARG A 105 -17.59 13.17 9.58
CA ARG A 105 -17.84 14.57 9.22
C ARG A 105 -17.28 14.94 7.86
N GLU A 106 -16.09 14.47 7.55
CA GLU A 106 -15.43 14.78 6.28
C GLU A 106 -16.14 14.10 5.09
N ILE A 107 -16.53 12.84 5.23
CA ILE A 107 -17.32 12.12 4.22
C ILE A 107 -18.72 12.76 4.08
N ALA A 108 -19.36 13.10 5.20
CA ALA A 108 -20.68 13.72 5.24
C ALA A 108 -20.68 15.07 4.52
N GLN A 109 -19.65 15.90 4.76
CA GLN A 109 -19.45 17.17 4.07
C GLN A 109 -19.27 17.01 2.56
N ARG A 110 -18.49 16.00 2.13
CA ARG A 110 -18.30 15.72 0.70
C ARG A 110 -19.56 15.17 0.03
N ALA A 111 -20.31 14.34 0.75
CA ALA A 111 -21.56 13.78 0.27
C ALA A 111 -22.73 14.78 0.32
N GLY A 112 -22.58 15.91 1.02
CA GLY A 112 -23.65 16.86 1.27
C GLY A 112 -24.78 16.26 2.13
N MET A 113 -24.45 15.32 3.01
CA MET A 113 -25.39 14.59 3.87
C MET A 113 -25.14 14.86 5.35
N ASN A 114 -26.13 14.55 6.17
CA ASN A 114 -25.98 14.53 7.63
C ASN A 114 -25.21 13.28 8.06
N GLU A 115 -24.45 13.39 9.15
CA GLU A 115 -23.65 12.29 9.70
C GLU A 115 -24.49 11.05 10.02
N GLN A 116 -25.70 11.24 10.57
CA GLN A 116 -26.60 10.14 10.91
C GLN A 116 -27.14 9.42 9.68
N GLU A 117 -27.50 10.14 8.62
CA GLU A 117 -27.94 9.55 7.35
C GLU A 117 -26.81 8.81 6.66
N LEU A 118 -25.61 9.41 6.66
CA LEU A 118 -24.42 8.77 6.13
C LEU A 118 -24.15 7.44 6.84
N LEU A 119 -24.20 7.42 8.18
CA LEU A 119 -23.95 6.20 8.95
C LEU A 119 -24.98 5.10 8.65
N GLN A 120 -26.26 5.44 8.52
CA GLN A 120 -27.33 4.49 8.16
C GLN A 120 -27.12 3.90 6.76
N GLN A 121 -26.72 4.74 5.81
CA GLN A 121 -26.47 4.31 4.44
C GLN A 121 -25.20 3.46 4.36
N LEU A 122 -24.13 3.86 5.03
CA LEU A 122 -22.89 3.09 5.09
C LEU A 122 -23.10 1.75 5.79
N SER A 123 -23.82 1.69 6.93
CA SER A 123 -24.07 0.43 7.64
C SER A 123 -24.80 -0.60 6.79
N THR A 124 -25.62 -0.15 5.83
CA THR A 124 -26.39 -1.01 4.94
C THR A 124 -25.62 -1.38 3.67
N ALA A 125 -24.87 -0.45 3.08
CA ALA A 125 -24.20 -0.64 1.80
C ALA A 125 -22.79 -1.24 1.92
N LEU A 126 -22.05 -0.85 2.95
CA LEU A 126 -20.63 -1.17 3.11
C LEU A 126 -20.34 -2.68 3.19
N PRO A 127 -21.13 -3.51 3.91
CA PRO A 127 -20.90 -4.97 3.95
C PRO A 127 -20.83 -5.59 2.55
N GLY A 128 -21.78 -5.24 1.67
CA GLY A 128 -21.82 -5.77 0.30
C GLY A 128 -20.76 -5.15 -0.61
N ILE A 129 -20.37 -3.89 -0.40
CA ILE A 129 -19.28 -3.27 -1.17
C ILE A 129 -17.94 -3.97 -0.86
N VAL A 130 -17.67 -4.21 0.43
CA VAL A 130 -16.44 -4.89 0.86
C VAL A 130 -16.39 -6.30 0.27
N ASP A 131 -17.45 -7.09 0.41
CA ASP A 131 -17.58 -8.44 -0.18
C ASP A 131 -17.23 -8.47 -1.67
N LYS A 132 -17.79 -7.55 -2.46
CA LYS A 132 -17.53 -7.45 -3.91
C LYS A 132 -16.09 -7.12 -4.23
N LEU A 133 -15.39 -6.41 -3.34
CA LEU A 133 -13.99 -6.04 -3.49
C LEU A 133 -13.03 -7.12 -2.94
N THR A 134 -13.53 -8.08 -2.16
CA THR A 134 -12.77 -9.21 -1.60
C THR A 134 -13.30 -10.58 -2.07
N PRO A 135 -13.44 -10.82 -3.39
CA PRO A 135 -14.08 -12.04 -3.92
C PRO A 135 -13.34 -13.34 -3.57
N ASN A 136 -12.06 -13.27 -3.18
CA ASN A 136 -11.24 -14.42 -2.82
C ASN A 136 -11.01 -14.58 -1.31
N GLY A 137 -11.78 -13.90 -0.45
CA GLY A 137 -11.46 -13.90 0.98
C GLY A 137 -10.23 -13.05 1.31
N GLN A 138 -9.75 -12.26 0.36
CA GLN A 138 -8.51 -11.50 0.44
C GLN A 138 -8.69 -10.13 -0.19
N ILE A 139 -8.15 -9.11 0.46
CA ILE A 139 -8.04 -7.77 -0.10
C ILE A 139 -7.02 -7.87 -1.23
N PRO A 140 -7.39 -7.56 -2.50
CA PRO A 140 -6.48 -7.67 -3.62
C PRO A 140 -5.27 -6.79 -3.37
N GLN A 141 -4.13 -7.42 -3.04
CA GLN A 141 -2.84 -6.75 -3.11
C GLN A 141 -2.54 -6.59 -4.60
N ASN A 142 -2.44 -5.34 -5.06
CA ASN A 142 -2.17 -4.97 -6.45
C ASN A 142 -0.88 -5.60 -7.05
N HIS A 143 -0.12 -6.39 -6.30
CA HIS A 143 1.05 -7.13 -6.78
C HIS A 143 0.74 -8.27 -7.76
N GLN A 144 -0.52 -8.64 -8.00
CA GLN A 144 -0.86 -9.67 -8.99
C GLN A 144 -1.22 -9.11 -10.38
N VAL A 145 -1.53 -7.81 -10.51
CA VAL A 145 -1.83 -7.21 -11.82
C VAL A 145 -0.57 -6.84 -12.61
N ALA A 146 0.55 -6.59 -11.94
CA ALA A 146 1.83 -6.29 -12.60
C ALA A 146 2.45 -7.52 -13.28
N SER A 147 2.17 -8.73 -12.76
CA SER A 147 2.71 -9.99 -13.28
C SER A 147 1.98 -10.47 -14.54
N ALA A 148 0.73 -10.04 -14.75
CA ALA A 148 -0.09 -10.43 -15.90
C ALA A 148 0.24 -9.66 -17.19
N PHE A 149 0.99 -8.55 -17.08
CA PHE A 149 1.35 -7.69 -18.21
C PHE A 149 2.81 -7.86 -18.70
N ASN A 150 3.58 -8.78 -18.11
CA ASN A 150 4.98 -9.04 -18.48
C ASN A 150 5.20 -10.45 -19.08
N SER A 151 4.28 -10.92 -19.93
CA SER A 151 4.51 -12.11 -20.79
C SER A 151 4.46 -11.74 -22.25
#